data_AF-A0A4V6PCB4-F1
#
_entry.id   AF-A0A4V6PCB4-F1
#
_cell.length_a   1.000
_cell.length_b   1.000
_cell.length_c   1.000
_cell.angle_alpha   90.00
_cell.angle_beta   90.00
_cell.angle_gamma   90.00
#
_symmetry.space_group_name_H-M   'P 1'
#
loop_
_entity.id
_entity.type
_entity.pdbx_description
1 polymer ?
#
loop_
_entity_poly.entity_id
_entity_poly.type
_entity_poly.pdbx_seq_one_letter_code
_entity_poly.pdbx_strand_id
1 'polypeptide(L)'
;MASGYSVAGSEEGLPERRMPARADGNFVRHPGVGVMSPRGGFVDYEQTLDEIVRRSGLRTRTDADRVVRATLRTLACCAPGDLVAALAAELPPVLAEPLSDAPRRTGVDLCGFIQRVSQLSELEIPQSTYAARVVFELVHESAGPGALAAVRLSLGHDLRVLFDAGARGAGR
;
A
#
# COMPACT_ATOMS: atom_id res chain seq x y z
N MET A 1 27.11 -73.55 37.84
CA MET A 1 28.27 -72.65 37.75
C MET A 1 27.95 -71.68 36.62
N ALA A 2 27.49 -70.47 36.95
CA ALA A 2 28.32 -69.25 37.04
C ALA A 2 28.70 -68.76 35.64
N SER A 3 28.60 -67.49 35.26
CA SER A 3 28.10 -66.28 35.89
C SER A 3 28.01 -65.28 34.75
N GLY A 4 26.92 -64.53 34.67
CA GLY A 4 26.88 -63.33 33.84
C GLY A 4 27.90 -62.31 34.36
N TYR A 5 28.53 -61.59 33.43
CA TYR A 5 29.16 -60.30 33.69
C TYR A 5 28.82 -59.32 32.56
N SER A 6 28.50 -58.13 33.02
CA SER A 6 27.90 -57.00 32.33
C SER A 6 28.96 -55.99 31.89
N VAL A 7 28.71 -55.26 30.79
CA VAL A 7 29.12 -53.86 30.57
C VAL A 7 28.07 -53.29 29.61
N ALA A 8 27.10 -52.53 30.13
CA ALA A 8 27.15 -51.09 30.39
C ALA A 8 26.98 -50.26 29.11
N GLY A 9 25.72 -50.09 28.69
CA GLY A 9 25.26 -48.96 27.88
C GLY A 9 24.26 -48.18 28.72
N SER A 10 24.72 -47.08 29.33
CA SER A 10 23.91 -46.16 30.11
C SER A 10 23.30 -45.11 29.18
N GLU A 11 21.99 -45.13 28.99
CA GLU A 11 21.23 -43.97 28.52
C GLU A 11 20.15 -43.65 29.56
N GLU A 12 20.60 -43.05 30.66
CA GLU A 12 19.74 -42.25 31.53
C GLU A 12 19.50 -40.89 30.88
N GLY A 13 18.26 -40.41 30.89
CA GLY A 13 18.03 -38.96 30.74
C GLY A 13 16.65 -38.52 30.24
N LEU A 14 15.70 -38.43 31.17
CA LEU A 14 14.64 -37.40 31.25
C LEU A 14 13.37 -37.54 30.37
N PRO A 15 12.25 -38.00 30.95
CA PRO A 15 10.92 -37.49 30.64
C PRO A 15 10.52 -36.36 31.60
N GLU A 16 9.55 -35.55 31.16
CA GLU A 16 8.86 -34.47 31.88
C GLU A 16 9.42 -33.04 31.72
N ARG A 17 8.76 -32.28 30.83
CA ARG A 17 8.36 -30.91 31.15
C ARG A 17 6.90 -30.67 30.78
N ARG A 18 6.07 -30.84 31.80
CA ARG A 18 4.69 -30.36 31.92
C ARG A 18 4.71 -28.85 32.22
N MET A 19 3.79 -28.12 31.57
CA MET A 19 3.22 -26.79 31.90
C MET A 19 4.03 -25.50 31.59
N PRO A 20 3.38 -24.31 31.48
CA PRO A 20 1.94 -24.00 31.22
C PRO A 20 1.66 -22.87 30.19
N ALA A 21 0.38 -22.79 29.79
CA ALA A 21 -0.46 -21.61 29.53
C ALA A 21 0.16 -20.33 28.90
N ARG A 22 -0.30 -20.01 27.68
CA ARG A 22 -0.63 -18.68 27.10
C ARG A 22 -0.79 -18.88 25.57
N ALA A 23 -1.76 -18.36 24.85
CA ALA A 23 -2.77 -17.36 25.13
C ALA A 23 -4.01 -17.66 24.27
N ASP A 24 -5.18 -17.53 24.87
CA ASP A 24 -6.44 -17.30 24.18
C ASP A 24 -6.27 -16.05 23.30
N GLY A 25 -6.22 -16.24 21.99
CA GLY A 25 -6.29 -15.16 20.99
C GLY A 25 -7.72 -14.64 20.88
N ASN A 26 -8.28 -14.19 22.00
CA ASN A 26 -9.53 -13.44 22.04
C ASN A 26 -9.27 -12.06 21.41
N PHE A 27 -9.46 -11.95 20.11
CA PHE A 27 -9.51 -10.67 19.39
C PHE A 27 -10.78 -9.93 19.79
N VAL A 28 -10.74 -9.28 20.96
CA VAL A 28 -11.71 -8.24 21.27
C VAL A 28 -11.42 -7.06 20.34
N ARG A 29 -12.21 -6.96 19.28
CA ARG A 29 -12.27 -5.77 18.43
C ARG A 29 -12.81 -4.61 19.27
N HIS A 30 -11.93 -3.73 19.72
CA HIS A 30 -12.33 -2.42 20.23
C HIS A 30 -12.46 -1.42 19.07
N PRO A 31 -13.57 -0.67 18.96
CA PRO A 31 -13.70 0.44 18.04
C PRO A 31 -13.10 1.72 18.65
N GLY A 32 -12.27 2.42 17.89
CA GLY A 32 -11.88 3.81 18.17
C GLY A 32 -10.68 3.96 19.11
N VAL A 33 -9.49 4.20 18.55
CA VAL A 33 -8.67 5.42 18.67
C VAL A 33 -7.41 5.14 17.83
N GLY A 34 -7.47 5.46 16.54
CA GLY A 34 -6.33 5.37 15.64
C GLY A 34 -5.63 6.73 15.53
N VAL A 35 -4.78 7.07 16.49
CA VAL A 35 -3.74 8.07 16.26
C VAL A 35 -2.40 7.47 16.69
N MET A 36 -1.60 7.07 15.72
CA MET A 36 -0.15 7.17 15.83
C MET A 36 0.47 7.26 14.44
N SER A 37 1.09 8.41 14.14
CA SER A 37 2.19 8.50 13.19
C SER A 37 3.29 9.26 13.94
N PRO A 38 4.46 8.65 14.12
CA PRO A 38 5.55 8.99 13.21
C PRO A 38 6.44 7.78 12.89
N ARG A 39 6.63 7.47 11.60
CA ARG A 39 7.62 6.50 11.05
C ARG A 39 7.28 5.01 11.21
N GLY A 40 6.26 4.57 10.49
CA GLY A 40 6.06 3.14 10.18
C GLY A 40 5.00 2.47 11.06
N GLY A 41 3.74 2.67 10.71
CA GLY A 41 2.60 1.88 11.19
C GLY A 41 1.57 1.79 10.08
N PHE A 42 0.97 0.62 9.88
CA PHE A 42 0.01 0.37 8.80
C PHE A 42 -1.08 1.43 8.79
N VAL A 43 -1.12 2.27 7.75
CA VAL A 43 -2.18 3.25 7.57
C VAL A 43 -3.47 2.47 7.36
N ASP A 44 -4.44 2.69 8.26
CA ASP A 44 -5.75 2.07 8.11
C ASP A 44 -6.42 2.60 6.83
N TYR A 45 -7.07 1.71 6.10
CA TYR A 45 -7.71 2.05 4.84
C TYR A 45 -8.71 3.19 5.00
N GLU A 46 -9.52 3.15 6.06
CA GLU A 46 -10.53 4.18 6.33
C GLU A 46 -9.87 5.54 6.61
N GLN A 47 -8.71 5.55 7.28
CA GLN A 47 -7.96 6.78 7.53
C GLN A 47 -7.39 7.37 6.24
N THR A 48 -6.94 6.52 5.32
CA THR A 48 -6.46 6.95 3.99
C THR A 48 -7.60 7.57 3.19
N LEU A 49 -8.76 6.90 3.16
CA LEU A 49 -9.95 7.42 2.48
C LEU A 49 -10.43 8.75 3.09
N ASP A 50 -10.44 8.86 4.41
CA ASP A 50 -10.79 10.09 5.11
C ASP A 50 -9.86 11.24 4.76
N GLU A 51 -8.55 10.97 4.66
CA GLU A 51 -7.59 11.99 4.27
C GLU A 51 -7.79 12.45 2.83
N ILE A 52 -8.10 11.51 1.93
CA ILE A 52 -8.42 11.84 0.54
C ILE A 52 -9.67 12.68 0.46
N VAL A 53 -10.76 12.30 1.14
CA VAL A 53 -11.99 13.11 1.19
C VAL A 53 -11.70 14.53 1.68
N ARG A 54 -10.94 14.66 2.78
CA ARG A 54 -10.57 15.97 3.34
C ARG A 54 -9.74 16.82 2.37
N ARG A 55 -8.70 16.24 1.75
CA ARG A 55 -7.76 16.98 0.88
C ARG A 55 -8.32 17.25 -0.52
N SER A 56 -9.16 16.36 -1.05
CA SER A 56 -9.69 16.46 -2.43
C SER A 56 -11.06 17.16 -2.54
N GLY A 57 -11.74 17.38 -1.42
CA GLY A 57 -13.09 17.96 -1.39
C GLY A 57 -14.18 17.04 -1.94
N LEU A 58 -13.92 15.73 -2.00
CA LEU A 58 -14.91 14.73 -2.40
C LEU A 58 -16.06 14.65 -1.40
N ARG A 59 -17.23 14.20 -1.86
CA ARG A 59 -18.44 14.16 -1.03
C ARG A 59 -18.56 12.88 -0.21
N THR A 60 -17.98 11.78 -0.69
CA THR A 60 -18.11 10.47 -0.05
C THR A 60 -16.80 9.69 -0.05
N ARG A 61 -16.66 8.76 0.90
CA ARG A 61 -15.55 7.79 0.93
C ARG A 61 -15.57 6.85 -0.28
N THR A 62 -16.76 6.54 -0.80
CA THR A 62 -16.92 5.74 -2.01
C THR A 62 -16.26 6.43 -3.21
N ASP A 63 -16.43 7.75 -3.35
CA ASP A 63 -15.77 8.52 -4.41
C ASP A 63 -14.24 8.52 -4.22
N ALA A 64 -13.78 8.57 -2.96
CA ALA A 64 -12.36 8.50 -2.63
C ALA A 64 -11.75 7.13 -2.99
N ASP A 65 -12.42 6.01 -2.66
CA ASP A 65 -11.95 4.68 -3.07
C ASP A 65 -11.89 4.56 -4.60
N ARG A 66 -12.96 4.98 -5.27
CA ARG A 66 -13.05 4.97 -6.73
C ARG A 66 -11.92 5.74 -7.38
N VAL A 67 -11.61 6.96 -6.90
CA VAL A 67 -10.52 7.75 -7.47
C VAL A 67 -9.14 7.17 -7.15
N VAL A 68 -8.93 6.59 -5.97
CA VAL A 68 -7.68 5.88 -5.62
C VAL A 68 -7.44 4.75 -6.59
N ARG A 69 -8.43 3.84 -6.71
CA ARG A 69 -8.36 2.69 -7.61
C ARG A 69 -8.16 3.14 -9.05
N ALA A 70 -8.92 4.13 -9.51
CA ALA A 70 -8.80 4.68 -10.85
C ALA A 70 -7.41 5.25 -11.14
N THR A 71 -6.87 6.05 -10.22
CA THR A 71 -5.57 6.73 -10.37
C THR A 71 -4.43 5.72 -10.39
N LEU A 72 -4.38 4.82 -9.41
CA LEU A 72 -3.29 3.85 -9.28
C LEU A 72 -3.35 2.79 -10.39
N ARG A 73 -4.55 2.32 -10.75
CA ARG A 73 -4.70 1.42 -11.89
C ARG A 73 -4.24 2.06 -13.21
N THR A 74 -4.52 3.35 -13.39
CA THR A 74 -4.07 4.09 -14.57
C THR A 74 -2.55 4.33 -14.52
N LEU A 75 -1.98 4.62 -13.35
CA LEU A 75 -0.52 4.76 -13.17
C LEU A 75 0.21 3.45 -13.52
N ALA A 76 -0.33 2.31 -13.09
CA ALA A 76 0.23 1.00 -13.37
C ALA A 76 0.16 0.61 -14.85
N CYS A 77 -0.72 1.23 -15.63
CA CYS A 77 -0.65 1.15 -17.08
C CYS A 77 0.58 1.92 -17.58
N CYS A 78 0.75 3.17 -17.12
CA CYS A 78 1.75 4.11 -17.64
C CYS A 78 3.21 3.66 -17.45
N ALA A 79 3.50 2.95 -16.37
CA ALA A 79 4.86 2.57 -15.98
C ALA A 79 5.17 1.08 -16.25
N PRO A 80 6.44 0.71 -16.46
CA PRO A 80 6.88 -0.68 -16.51
C PRO A 80 6.48 -1.44 -15.25
N GLY A 81 5.96 -2.65 -15.41
CA GLY A 81 5.38 -3.38 -14.29
C GLY A 81 6.38 -3.78 -13.19
N ASP A 82 7.68 -3.88 -13.49
CA ASP A 82 8.71 -4.08 -12.45
C ASP A 82 8.85 -2.85 -11.53
N LEU A 83 8.73 -1.64 -12.10
CA LEU A 83 8.74 -0.39 -11.34
C LEU A 83 7.44 -0.21 -10.53
N VAL A 84 6.32 -0.61 -11.12
CA VAL A 84 5.02 -0.62 -10.43
C VAL A 84 5.04 -1.60 -9.25
N ALA A 85 5.64 -2.79 -9.42
CA ALA A 85 5.78 -3.76 -8.35
C ALA A 85 6.71 -3.26 -7.23
N ALA A 86 7.81 -2.60 -7.59
CA ALA A 86 8.69 -1.96 -6.62
C ALA A 86 7.98 -0.86 -5.83
N LEU A 87 7.17 -0.02 -6.50
CA LEU A 87 6.35 0.99 -5.83
C LEU A 87 5.30 0.34 -4.92
N ALA A 88 4.59 -0.68 -5.39
CA ALA A 88 3.57 -1.39 -4.63
C ALA A 88 4.13 -2.07 -3.36
N ALA A 89 5.39 -2.54 -3.41
CA ALA A 89 6.06 -3.14 -2.25
C ALA A 89 6.37 -2.15 -1.12
N GLU A 90 6.47 -0.85 -1.45
CA GLU A 90 6.71 0.22 -0.47
C GLU A 90 5.42 0.88 0.01
N LEU A 91 4.30 0.62 -0.66
CA LEU A 91 3.01 1.22 -0.34
C LEU A 91 2.22 0.37 0.66
N PRO A 92 1.37 1.01 1.48
CA PRO A 92 0.36 0.30 2.25
C PRO A 92 -0.47 -0.64 1.37
N PRO A 93 -0.92 -1.81 1.90
CA PRO A 93 -1.62 -2.83 1.11
C PRO A 93 -2.77 -2.27 0.26
N VAL A 94 -3.46 -1.27 0.79
CA VAL A 94 -4.60 -0.66 0.11
C VAL A 94 -4.26 0.18 -1.12
N LEU A 95 -3.08 0.80 -1.14
CA LEU A 95 -2.56 1.49 -2.32
C LEU A 95 -1.82 0.51 -3.25
N ALA A 96 -1.33 -0.61 -2.72
CA ALA A 96 -0.66 -1.65 -3.50
C ALA A 96 -1.63 -2.51 -4.33
N GLU A 97 -2.84 -2.79 -3.82
CA GLU A 97 -3.85 -3.64 -4.48
C GLU A 97 -4.19 -3.16 -5.91
N PRO A 98 -4.53 -1.88 -6.16
CA PRO A 98 -4.97 -1.44 -7.48
C PRO A 98 -3.81 -1.35 -8.49
N LEU A 99 -2.56 -1.27 -8.02
CA LEU A 99 -1.36 -1.32 -8.86
C LEU A 99 -1.12 -2.73 -9.42
N SER A 100 -1.50 -3.76 -8.66
CA SER A 100 -1.28 -5.16 -9.03
C SER A 100 -2.32 -5.69 -10.02
N ASP A 101 -3.55 -5.15 -9.99
CA ASP A 101 -4.70 -5.57 -10.83
C ASP A 101 -4.80 -4.82 -12.18
N ALA A 102 -3.80 -3.99 -12.52
CA ALA A 102 -3.85 -3.15 -13.70
C ALA A 102 -3.38 -3.87 -14.98
N PRO A 103 -4.08 -3.67 -16.12
CA PRO A 103 -3.59 -4.16 -17.42
C PRO A 103 -2.33 -3.38 -17.82
N ARG A 104 -1.27 -4.09 -18.19
CA ARG A 104 0.01 -3.47 -18.60
C ARG A 104 -0.15 -2.77 -19.96
N ARG A 105 -0.12 -1.43 -19.98
CA ARG A 105 -0.23 -0.60 -21.20
C ARG A 105 0.65 0.65 -21.12
N THR A 106 1.84 0.58 -21.69
CA THR A 106 2.79 1.71 -21.69
C THR A 106 2.32 2.86 -22.59
N GLY A 107 2.71 4.10 -22.25
CA GLY A 107 2.57 5.26 -23.13
C GLY A 107 1.21 5.98 -23.06
N VAL A 108 0.66 6.18 -21.86
CA VAL A 108 -0.53 7.02 -21.68
C VAL A 108 -0.10 8.47 -21.41
N ASP A 109 -0.54 9.39 -22.26
CA ASP A 109 -0.33 10.84 -22.08
C ASP A 109 -1.23 11.41 -20.97
N LEU A 110 -0.92 12.61 -20.47
CA LEU A 110 -1.67 13.27 -19.40
C LEU A 110 -3.18 13.34 -19.66
N CYS A 111 -3.61 13.74 -20.88
CA CYS A 111 -5.03 13.80 -21.23
C CYS A 111 -5.69 12.42 -21.18
N GLY A 112 -5.02 11.39 -21.70
CA GLY A 112 -5.50 10.01 -21.64
C GLY A 112 -5.55 9.48 -20.22
N PHE A 113 -4.58 9.86 -19.38
CA PHE A 113 -4.55 9.54 -17.96
C PHE A 113 -5.77 10.11 -17.25
N ILE A 114 -6.00 11.42 -17.37
CA ILE A 114 -7.12 12.10 -16.70
C ILE A 114 -8.47 11.61 -17.20
N GLN A 115 -8.63 11.38 -18.52
CA GLN A 115 -9.87 10.81 -19.06
C GLN A 115 -10.15 9.42 -18.48
N ARG A 116 -9.12 8.58 -18.37
CA ARG A 116 -9.28 7.22 -17.82
C ARG A 116 -9.61 7.26 -16.33
N VAL A 117 -8.97 8.15 -15.57
CA VAL A 117 -9.28 8.35 -14.15
C VAL A 117 -10.74 8.79 -14.00
N SER A 118 -11.16 9.81 -14.75
CA SER A 118 -12.54 10.31 -14.75
C SER A 118 -13.57 9.25 -15.10
N GLN A 119 -13.31 8.43 -16.12
CA GLN A 119 -14.19 7.33 -16.52
C GLN A 119 -14.30 6.24 -15.44
N LEU A 120 -13.18 5.89 -14.80
CA LEU A 120 -13.16 4.85 -13.77
C LEU A 120 -13.70 5.33 -12.43
N SER A 121 -13.56 6.63 -12.11
CA SER A 121 -14.04 7.20 -10.85
C SER A 121 -15.44 7.80 -10.96
N GLU A 122 -16.01 7.91 -12.16
CA GLU A 122 -17.29 8.58 -12.44
C GLU A 122 -17.29 10.06 -12.00
N LEU A 123 -16.11 10.70 -11.98
CA LEU A 123 -15.94 12.11 -11.59
C LEU A 123 -15.72 12.96 -12.83
N GLU A 124 -16.06 14.25 -12.75
CA GLU A 124 -15.73 15.19 -13.81
C GLU A 124 -14.21 15.39 -13.94
N ILE A 125 -13.75 15.77 -15.14
CA ILE A 125 -12.33 15.96 -15.47
C ILE A 125 -11.58 16.88 -14.48
N PRO A 126 -12.11 18.06 -14.08
CA PRO A 126 -11.43 18.92 -13.13
C PRO A 126 -11.27 18.27 -11.74
N GLN A 127 -12.34 17.64 -11.24
CA GLN A 127 -12.34 16.96 -9.95
C GLN A 127 -11.39 15.75 -9.95
N SER A 128 -11.40 14.97 -11.04
CA SER A 128 -10.51 13.83 -11.24
C SER A 128 -9.04 14.26 -11.23
N THR A 129 -8.73 15.39 -11.86
CA THR A 129 -7.36 15.94 -11.88
C THR A 129 -6.89 16.34 -10.49
N TYR A 130 -7.75 17.02 -9.73
CA TYR A 130 -7.39 17.45 -8.38
C TYR A 130 -7.25 16.25 -7.43
N ALA A 131 -8.20 15.32 -7.48
CA ALA A 131 -8.17 14.12 -6.65
C ALA A 131 -6.98 13.20 -7.00
N ALA A 132 -6.60 13.07 -8.28
CA ALA A 132 -5.39 12.34 -8.67
C ALA A 132 -4.11 12.95 -8.07
N ARG A 133 -4.02 14.29 -7.95
CA ARG A 133 -2.89 14.96 -7.28
C ARG A 133 -2.79 14.59 -5.81
N VAL A 134 -3.93 14.58 -5.11
CA VAL A 134 -4.01 14.18 -3.70
C VAL A 134 -3.58 12.71 -3.53
N VAL A 135 -4.00 11.82 -4.43
CA VAL A 135 -3.54 10.42 -4.41
C VAL A 135 -2.03 10.33 -4.61
N PHE A 136 -1.45 11.08 -5.55
CA PHE A 136 0.00 11.11 -5.73
C PHE A 136 0.75 11.66 -4.53
N GLU A 137 0.21 12.67 -3.85
CA GLU A 137 0.77 13.18 -2.60
C GLU A 137 0.87 12.08 -1.53
N LEU A 138 -0.17 11.29 -1.33
CA LEU A 138 -0.15 10.16 -0.38
C LEU A 138 0.83 9.05 -0.80
N VAL A 139 0.95 8.79 -2.11
CA VAL A 139 1.96 7.87 -2.64
C VAL A 139 3.37 8.40 -2.35
N HIS A 140 3.60 9.71 -2.49
CA HIS A 140 4.87 10.36 -2.19
C HIS A 140 5.20 10.34 -0.69
N GLU A 141 4.20 10.44 0.19
CA GLU A 141 4.38 10.33 1.64
C GLU A 141 4.68 8.89 2.10
N SER A 142 4.16 7.91 1.36
CA SER A 142 4.24 6.49 1.74
C SER A 142 5.45 5.76 1.15
N ALA A 143 5.81 6.06 -0.10
CA ALA A 143 6.89 5.38 -0.81
C ALA A 143 8.24 6.11 -0.67
N GLY A 144 9.33 5.34 -0.81
CA GLY A 144 10.68 5.85 -0.77
C GLY A 144 11.07 6.63 -2.05
N PRO A 145 12.05 7.55 -1.95
CA PRO A 145 12.46 8.40 -3.06
C PRO A 145 13.01 7.62 -4.26
N GLY A 146 13.55 6.41 -4.04
CA GLY A 146 14.08 5.55 -5.11
C GLY A 146 12.99 5.00 -6.02
N ALA A 147 11.96 4.37 -5.46
CA ALA A 147 10.84 3.84 -6.23
C ALA A 147 10.06 4.96 -6.94
N LEU A 148 9.84 6.08 -6.25
CA LEU A 148 9.21 7.28 -6.80
C LEU A 148 10.00 7.84 -8.00
N ALA A 149 11.33 7.96 -7.89
CA ALA A 149 12.17 8.45 -8.97
C ALA A 149 12.16 7.51 -10.18
N ALA A 150 12.18 6.19 -9.95
CA ALA A 150 12.13 5.20 -11.02
C ALA A 150 10.82 5.28 -11.81
N VAL A 151 9.67 5.29 -11.12
CA VAL A 151 8.35 5.47 -11.77
C VAL A 151 8.31 6.80 -12.52
N ARG A 152 8.73 7.90 -11.88
CA ARG A 152 8.77 9.24 -12.47
C ARG A 152 9.55 9.30 -13.79
N LEU A 153 10.68 8.61 -13.91
CA LEU A 153 11.51 8.57 -15.13
C LEU A 153 10.86 7.81 -16.28
N SER A 154 9.89 6.94 -15.99
CA SER A 154 9.15 6.19 -17.01
C SER A 154 7.93 6.94 -17.57
N LEU A 155 7.49 8.03 -16.91
CA LEU A 155 6.32 8.80 -17.31
C LEU A 155 6.67 9.84 -18.39
N GLY A 156 5.71 10.11 -19.28
CA GLY A 156 5.79 11.23 -20.22
C GLY A 156 5.88 12.58 -19.51
N HIS A 157 6.40 13.61 -20.20
CA HIS A 157 6.71 14.92 -19.60
C HIS A 157 5.54 15.53 -18.80
N ASP A 158 4.35 15.57 -19.40
CA ASP A 158 3.20 16.23 -18.78
C ASP A 158 2.63 15.44 -17.59
N LEU A 159 2.66 14.11 -17.69
CA LEU A 159 2.26 13.25 -16.58
C LEU A 159 3.25 13.32 -15.43
N ARG A 160 4.54 13.49 -15.72
CA ARG A 160 5.59 13.74 -14.73
C ARG A 160 5.33 15.01 -13.94
N VAL A 161 4.89 16.08 -14.60
CA VAL A 161 4.52 17.35 -13.93
C VAL A 161 3.34 17.14 -12.97
N LEU A 162 2.34 16.36 -13.36
CA LEU A 162 1.21 16.02 -12.48
C LEU A 162 1.66 15.18 -11.28
N PHE A 163 2.50 14.17 -11.51
CA PHE A 163 3.06 13.31 -10.46
C PHE A 163 3.86 14.14 -9.44
N ASP A 164 4.76 15.01 -9.93
CA ASP A 164 5.57 15.91 -9.10
C ASP A 164 4.77 16.98 -8.37
N ALA A 165 3.60 17.36 -8.88
CA ALA A 165 2.72 18.29 -8.19
C ALA A 165 2.23 17.69 -6.86
N GLY A 166 2.04 16.37 -6.78
CA GLY A 166 1.72 15.66 -5.54
C GLY A 166 2.87 15.74 -4.52
N ALA A 167 4.12 15.63 -4.97
CA ALA A 167 5.29 15.72 -4.09
C ALA A 167 5.43 17.09 -3.38
N ARG A 168 4.89 18.17 -3.97
CA ARG A 168 4.95 19.53 -3.41
C ARG A 168 3.87 19.81 -2.36
N GLY A 169 2.86 18.95 -2.24
CA GLY A 169 1.82 19.04 -1.21
C GLY A 169 2.30 18.61 0.18
N ALA A 170 3.22 17.63 0.24
CA ALA A 170 3.75 17.04 1.47
C ALA A 170 4.69 17.95 2.31
N GLY A 171 4.79 19.24 1.98
CA GLY A 171 5.71 20.21 2.59
C GLY A 171 5.03 21.34 3.38
N ARG A 172 3.76 21.20 3.77
CA ARG A 172 3.04 22.21 4.57
C ARG A 172 2.40 21.65 5.82
#